data_AF-A0A847GIQ0-F1
#
_entry.id   AF-A0A847GIQ0-F1
#
_cell.length_a   1.000
_cell.length_b   1.000
_cell.length_c   1.000
_cell.angle_alpha   90.00
_cell.angle_beta   90.00
_cell.angle_gamma   90.00
#
_symmetry.space_group_name_H-M   'P 1'
#
loop_
_entity.id
_entity.type
_entity.pdbx_description
1 polymer ?
#
loop_
_entity_poly.entity_id
_entity_poly.type
_entity_poly.pdbx_seq_one_letter_code
_entity_poly.pdbx_strand_id
1 'polypeptide(L)'
;MSAAQAQRRVRESLGERETVARAARRVIKAFMDWGVLCETGERGVYSQGFATEVCSLDLAAWLVNACLYATPSGRADLDSVLNSPALFPFRLPRVNGPDVVSKTRSRVDVMRHAGNEDLAILSAQGGNK
;
A
#
# COMPACT_ATOMS: atom_id res chain seq x y z
N MET A 1 -20.82 -0.25 4.31
CA MET A 1 -20.67 -1.22 3.20
C MET A 1 -21.10 -2.59 3.71
N SER A 2 -21.94 -3.35 3.00
CA SER A 2 -22.29 -4.70 3.49
C SER A 2 -21.25 -5.76 3.10
N ALA A 3 -21.08 -6.78 3.93
CA ALA A 3 -20.23 -7.94 3.70
C ALA A 3 -20.58 -8.62 2.37
N ALA A 4 -21.88 -8.70 2.06
CA ALA A 4 -22.37 -9.26 0.80
C ALA A 4 -21.94 -8.42 -0.41
N GLN A 5 -21.98 -7.09 -0.31
CA GLN A 5 -21.49 -6.20 -1.37
C GLN A 5 -19.98 -6.30 -1.55
N ALA A 6 -19.22 -6.40 -0.45
CA ALA A 6 -17.77 -6.59 -0.49
C ALA A 6 -17.41 -7.95 -1.14
N GLN A 7 -18.05 -9.03 -0.71
CA GLN A 7 -17.84 -10.36 -1.28
C GLN A 7 -18.25 -10.44 -2.76
N ARG A 8 -19.35 -9.77 -3.16
CA ARG A 8 -19.76 -9.70 -4.56
C ARG A 8 -18.70 -9.03 -5.42
N ARG A 9 -18.18 -7.88 -5.00
CA ARG A 9 -17.10 -7.17 -5.71
C ARG A 9 -15.81 -7.97 -5.79
N VAL A 10 -15.41 -8.63 -4.69
CA VAL A 10 -14.23 -9.51 -4.68
C VAL A 10 -14.42 -10.64 -5.68
N ARG A 11 -15.60 -11.26 -5.71
CA ARG A 11 -15.93 -12.34 -6.65
C ARG A 11 -16.00 -11.87 -8.10
N GLU A 12 -16.55 -10.68 -8.37
CA GLU A 12 -16.54 -10.05 -9.69
C GLU A 12 -15.11 -9.79 -10.18
N SER A 13 -14.20 -9.39 -9.28
CA SER A 13 -12.79 -9.08 -9.63
C SER A 13 -11.86 -10.30 -9.74
N LEU A 14 -12.11 -11.37 -8.97
CA LEU A 14 -11.20 -12.53 -8.83
C LEU A 14 -11.82 -13.87 -9.28
N GLY A 15 -13.07 -13.86 -9.74
CA GLY A 15 -13.80 -15.03 -10.23
C GLY A 15 -14.60 -15.78 -9.15
N GLU A 16 -15.58 -16.56 -9.61
CA GLU A 16 -16.55 -17.27 -8.77
C GLU A 16 -16.02 -18.62 -8.25
N ARG A 17 -14.96 -18.60 -7.42
CA ARG A 17 -14.45 -19.80 -6.75
C ARG A 17 -14.79 -19.79 -5.27
N GLU A 18 -15.17 -20.94 -4.72
CA GLU A 18 -15.49 -21.07 -3.29
C GLU A 18 -14.28 -20.68 -2.40
N THR A 19 -13.07 -20.92 -2.88
CA THR A 19 -11.82 -20.49 -2.23
C THR A 19 -11.71 -18.97 -2.07
N VAL A 20 -12.19 -18.20 -3.05
CA VAL A 20 -12.21 -16.73 -3.00
C VAL A 20 -13.18 -16.24 -1.93
N ALA A 21 -14.38 -16.83 -1.84
CA ALA A 21 -15.36 -16.48 -0.80
C ALA A 21 -14.86 -16.79 0.63
N ARG A 22 -14.12 -17.90 0.81
CA ARG A 22 -13.48 -18.24 2.09
C ARG A 22 -12.33 -17.29 2.42
N ALA A 23 -11.47 -16.98 1.44
CA ALA A 23 -10.35 -16.05 1.63
C ALA A 23 -10.85 -14.64 1.96
N ALA A 24 -11.88 -14.14 1.27
CA ALA A 24 -12.48 -12.83 1.52
C ALA A 24 -12.96 -12.69 2.97
N ARG A 25 -13.58 -13.73 3.55
CA ARG A 25 -13.98 -13.72 4.98
C ARG A 25 -12.79 -13.55 5.91
N ARG A 26 -11.67 -14.22 5.65
CA ARG A 26 -10.44 -14.11 6.46
C ARG A 26 -9.84 -12.70 6.36
N VAL A 27 -9.81 -12.12 5.17
CA VAL A 27 -9.32 -10.74 4.95
C VAL A 27 -10.20 -9.72 5.69
N ILE A 28 -11.53 -9.84 5.60
CA ILE A 28 -12.46 -8.98 6.34
C ILE A 28 -12.22 -9.11 7.85
N LYS A 29 -11.99 -10.33 8.36
CA LYS A 29 -11.69 -10.53 9.78
C LYS A 29 -10.37 -9.86 10.19
N ALA A 30 -9.30 -10.01 9.40
CA ALA A 30 -8.04 -9.31 9.65
C ALA A 30 -8.21 -7.78 9.64
N PHE A 31 -9.04 -7.24 8.74
CA PHE A 31 -9.36 -5.81 8.71
C PHE A 31 -10.13 -5.34 9.95
N MET A 32 -11.00 -6.17 10.52
CA MET A 32 -11.62 -5.87 11.81
C MET A 32 -10.62 -5.95 12.96
N ASP A 33 -9.73 -6.95 12.94
CA ASP A 33 -8.72 -7.13 13.99
C ASP A 33 -7.69 -5.98 13.97
N TRP A 34 -7.37 -5.43 12.79
CA TRP A 34 -6.58 -4.21 12.64
C TRP A 34 -7.37 -2.93 12.93
N GLY A 35 -8.68 -3.01 13.16
CA GLY A 35 -9.54 -1.88 13.46
C GLY A 35 -9.79 -0.91 12.29
N VAL A 36 -9.43 -1.32 11.07
CA VAL A 36 -9.68 -0.54 9.83
C VAL A 36 -11.09 -0.74 9.30
N LEU A 37 -11.78 -1.78 9.78
CA LEU A 37 -13.23 -1.99 9.65
C LEU A 37 -13.84 -2.17 11.03
N CYS A 38 -15.04 -1.62 11.22
CA CYS A 38 -15.83 -1.82 12.44
C CYS A 38 -17.19 -2.44 12.09
N GLU A 39 -17.69 -3.30 12.96
CA GLU A 39 -19.08 -3.75 12.88
C GLU A 39 -20.00 -2.57 13.20
N THR A 40 -20.89 -2.26 12.27
CA THR A 40 -22.09 -1.48 12.63
C THR A 40 -23.04 -2.49 13.26
N GLY A 41 -23.82 -2.14 14.30
CA GLY A 41 -24.63 -3.10 15.08
C GLY A 41 -25.59 -4.03 14.31
N GLU A 42 -25.69 -3.88 13.00
CA GLU A 42 -26.27 -4.84 12.05
C GLU A 42 -25.25 -5.87 11.54
N ARG A 43 -25.56 -7.15 11.70
CA ARG A 43 -24.73 -8.26 11.21
C ARG A 43 -24.47 -8.15 9.70
N GLY A 44 -23.19 -8.16 9.34
CA GLY A 44 -22.79 -8.11 7.93
C GLY A 44 -22.83 -6.71 7.33
N VAL A 45 -22.93 -5.66 8.13
CA VAL A 45 -22.70 -4.27 7.71
C VAL A 45 -21.47 -3.75 8.44
N TYR A 46 -20.50 -3.22 7.69
CA TYR A 46 -19.26 -2.68 8.22
C TYR A 46 -19.13 -1.19 7.89
N SER A 47 -18.61 -0.44 8.84
CA SER A 47 -18.19 0.95 8.66
C SER A 47 -16.67 1.03 8.54
N GLN A 48 -16.19 2.12 7.95
CA GLN A 48 -14.77 2.45 7.97
C GLN A 48 -14.33 2.65 9.43
N GLY A 49 -13.29 1.93 9.82
CA GLY A 49 -12.61 2.12 11.10
C GLY A 49 -11.53 3.19 10.99
N PHE A 50 -10.44 3.06 11.74
CA PHE A 50 -9.34 4.02 11.66
C PHE A 50 -8.39 3.72 10.49
N ALA A 51 -7.76 4.77 9.96
CA ALA A 51 -6.59 4.63 9.12
C ALA A 51 -5.36 4.99 9.95
N THR A 52 -4.27 4.22 9.83
CA THR A 52 -3.07 4.45 10.63
C THR A 52 -2.26 5.57 10.02
N GLU A 53 -2.24 6.75 10.63
CA GLU A 53 -1.44 7.87 10.17
C GLU A 53 0.05 7.62 10.41
N VAL A 54 0.85 7.82 9.37
CA VAL A 54 2.31 7.81 9.45
C VAL A 54 2.78 9.26 9.53
N CYS A 55 3.19 9.71 10.71
CA CYS A 55 3.62 11.09 10.91
C CYS A 55 5.11 11.30 10.59
N SER A 56 5.90 10.22 10.46
CA SER A 56 7.35 10.29 10.24
C SER A 56 7.68 10.16 8.75
N LEU A 57 8.39 11.16 8.21
CA LEU A 57 8.95 11.10 6.85
C LEU A 57 9.97 9.96 6.71
N ASP A 58 10.74 9.66 7.76
CA ASP A 58 11.69 8.54 7.75
C ASP A 58 10.96 7.19 7.60
N LEU A 59 9.84 7.01 8.31
CA LEU A 59 9.03 5.79 8.19
C LEU A 59 8.33 5.71 6.83
N ALA A 60 7.81 6.83 6.33
CA ALA A 60 7.18 6.87 5.02
C ALA A 60 8.18 6.53 3.89
N ALA A 61 9.39 7.10 3.94
CA ALA A 61 10.45 6.78 2.98
C ALA A 61 10.92 5.32 3.11
N TRP A 62 10.96 4.78 4.32
CA TRP A 62 11.24 3.36 4.54
C TRP A 62 10.18 2.45 3.90
N LEU A 63 8.89 2.80 4.01
CA LEU A 63 7.80 2.07 3.36
C LEU A 63 7.89 2.14 1.83
N VAL A 64 8.19 3.31 1.26
CA VAL A 64 8.45 3.47 -0.18
C VAL A 64 9.58 2.55 -0.63
N ASN A 65 10.69 2.52 0.11
CA ASN A 65 11.81 1.64 -0.17
C ASN A 65 11.40 0.16 -0.12
N ALA A 66 10.64 -0.26 0.90
CA ALA A 66 10.14 -1.63 1.02
C ALA A 66 9.23 -2.02 -0.15
N CYS A 67 8.35 -1.12 -0.62
CA CYS A 67 7.53 -1.35 -1.81
C CYS A 67 8.37 -1.54 -3.07
N LEU A 68 9.45 -0.76 -3.24
CA LEU A 68 10.36 -0.92 -4.37
C LEU A 68 11.13 -2.25 -4.31
N TYR A 69 11.57 -2.70 -3.13
CA TYR A 69 12.16 -4.03 -2.94
C TYR A 69 11.20 -5.17 -3.24
N ALA A 70 9.90 -5.00 -2.96
CA ALA A 70 8.87 -5.97 -3.30
C ALA A 70 8.50 -5.94 -4.79
N THR A 71 8.91 -4.91 -5.53
CA THR A 71 8.64 -4.76 -6.97
C THR A 71 9.73 -5.47 -7.78
N PRO A 72 9.40 -6.44 -8.65
CA PRO A 72 10.42 -7.22 -9.38
C PRO A 72 11.40 -6.39 -10.22
N SER A 73 10.96 -5.23 -10.73
CA SER A 73 11.79 -4.33 -11.51
C SER A 73 12.70 -3.44 -10.65
N GLY A 74 12.49 -3.37 -9.33
CA GLY A 74 13.16 -2.43 -8.44
C GLY A 74 12.89 -0.95 -8.74
N ARG A 75 11.90 -0.65 -9.58
CA ARG A 75 11.57 0.70 -10.04
C ARG A 75 10.08 0.85 -10.27
N ALA A 76 9.54 2.00 -9.89
CA ALA A 76 8.14 2.34 -10.06
C ALA A 76 7.95 3.86 -10.05
N ASP A 77 6.88 4.33 -10.67
CA ASP A 77 6.43 5.71 -10.51
C ASP A 77 6.13 5.98 -9.02
N LEU A 78 6.64 7.11 -8.49
CA LEU A 78 6.56 7.43 -7.07
C LEU A 78 5.11 7.62 -6.62
N ASP A 79 4.28 8.27 -7.44
CA ASP A 79 2.86 8.45 -7.12
C ASP A 79 2.13 7.10 -7.06
N SER A 80 2.45 6.19 -7.98
CA SER A 80 1.94 4.81 -8.00
C SER A 80 2.35 4.03 -6.74
N VAL A 81 3.58 4.22 -6.24
CA VAL A 81 4.02 3.61 -4.97
C VAL A 81 3.27 4.19 -3.79
N LEU A 82 3.17 5.52 -3.70
CA LEU A 82 2.51 6.22 -2.59
C LEU A 82 1.01 5.91 -2.51
N ASN A 83 0.38 5.62 -3.64
CA ASN A 83 -1.03 5.22 -3.74
C ASN A 83 -1.23 3.69 -3.83
N SER A 84 -0.17 2.89 -3.63
CA SER A 84 -0.25 1.44 -3.77
C SER A 84 -1.14 0.80 -2.69
N PRO A 85 -2.03 -0.15 -3.07
CA PRO A 85 -2.78 -0.94 -2.09
C PRO A 85 -1.90 -1.71 -1.10
N ALA A 86 -0.62 -1.95 -1.44
CA ALA A 86 0.34 -2.59 -0.53
C ALA A 86 0.65 -1.76 0.72
N LEU A 87 0.38 -0.46 0.68
CA LEU A 87 0.55 0.44 1.82
C LEU A 87 -0.69 0.50 2.71
N PHE A 88 -1.79 -0.15 2.35
CA PHE A 88 -2.95 -0.24 3.24
C PHE A 88 -2.55 -0.93 4.56
N PRO A 89 -2.94 -0.40 5.74
CA PRO A 89 -3.89 0.69 5.98
C PRO A 89 -3.27 2.06 6.30
N PHE A 90 -2.00 2.26 5.94
CA PHE A 90 -1.24 3.45 6.31
C PHE A 90 -1.63 4.65 5.46
N ARG A 91 -1.79 5.81 6.11
CA ARG A 91 -1.84 7.11 5.45
C ARG A 91 -0.47 7.77 5.59
N LEU A 92 0.23 7.86 4.48
CA LEU A 92 1.54 8.50 4.43
C LEU A 92 1.39 10.03 4.46
N PRO A 93 2.38 10.75 5.02
CA PRO A 93 2.44 12.20 4.88
C PRO A 93 2.74 12.55 3.42
N ARG A 94 2.69 13.83 3.05
CA ARG A 94 3.22 14.25 1.75
C ARG A 94 4.71 13.97 1.72
N VAL A 95 5.14 13.10 0.80
CA VAL A 95 6.54 12.75 0.55
C VAL A 95 6.84 13.07 -0.91
N ASN A 96 7.88 13.86 -1.16
CA ASN A 96 8.34 14.17 -2.51
C ASN A 96 9.65 13.44 -2.82
N GLY A 97 10.08 13.43 -4.09
CA GLY A 97 11.33 12.79 -4.52
C GLY A 97 12.56 13.10 -3.65
N PRO A 98 12.87 14.38 -3.35
CA PRO A 98 14.00 14.74 -2.50
C PRO A 98 13.91 14.18 -1.07
N ASP A 99 12.69 14.10 -0.51
CA ASP A 99 12.48 13.51 0.81
C ASP A 99 12.82 12.01 0.77
N VAL A 100 12.37 11.29 -0.26
CA VAL A 100 12.69 9.86 -0.44
C VAL A 100 14.20 9.65 -0.53
N VAL A 101 14.89 10.41 -1.39
CA VAL A 101 16.34 10.26 -1.59
C VAL A 101 17.11 10.54 -0.28
N SER A 102 16.76 11.63 0.41
CA SER A 102 17.39 12.00 1.68
C SER A 102 17.16 10.96 2.76
N LYS A 103 15.91 10.54 2.95
CA LYS A 103 15.48 9.68 4.07
C LYS A 103 15.82 8.21 3.87
N THR A 104 15.92 7.74 2.63
CA THR A 104 16.43 6.40 2.32
C THR A 104 17.95 6.32 2.33
N ARG A 105 18.65 7.43 2.60
CA ARG A 105 20.12 7.53 2.56
C ARG A 105 20.69 7.09 1.20
N SER A 106 20.09 7.58 0.11
CA SER A 106 20.50 7.26 -1.27
C SER A 106 20.43 5.76 -1.62
N ARG A 107 19.55 5.01 -0.95
CA ARG A 107 19.18 3.65 -1.38
C ARG A 107 18.10 3.65 -2.46
N VAL A 108 17.38 4.76 -2.57
CA VAL A 108 16.41 5.02 -3.61
C VAL A 108 16.81 6.32 -4.31
N ASP A 109 16.97 6.25 -5.62
CA ASP A 109 17.14 7.40 -6.48
C ASP A 109 15.79 7.79 -7.06
N VAL A 110 15.55 9.10 -7.20
CA VAL A 110 14.33 9.62 -7.82
C VAL A 110 14.70 10.49 -9.01
N MET A 111 14.24 10.09 -10.19
CA MET A 111 14.49 10.75 -11.45
C MET A 111 13.20 11.41 -11.95
N ARG A 112 13.23 12.72 -12.20
CA ARG A 112 12.09 13.43 -12.78
C ARG A 112 12.05 13.21 -14.29
N HIS A 113 10.95 12.68 -14.79
CA HIS A 113 10.67 12.54 -16.22
C HIS A 113 9.94 13.78 -16.78
N ALA A 114 10.01 13.99 -18.10
CA ALA A 114 9.25 15.04 -18.77
C ALA A 114 7.75 14.74 -18.64
N GLY A 115 7.05 15.49 -17.79
CA GLY A 115 5.64 15.23 -17.45
C GLY A 115 5.29 15.43 -15.97
N ASN A 116 6.24 15.81 -15.11
CA ASN A 116 6.07 15.91 -13.65
C ASN A 116 5.84 14.55 -12.97
N GLU A 117 6.27 13.47 -13.63
CA GLU A 117 6.32 12.12 -13.07
C GLU A 117 7.70 11.89 -12.46
N ASP A 118 7.72 11.44 -11.20
CA ASP A 118 8.94 11.15 -10.47
C ASP A 118 9.12 9.62 -10.44
N LEU A 119 10.12 9.10 -11.17
CA LEU A 119 10.44 7.67 -11.20
C LEU A 119 11.37 7.33 -10.03
N ALA A 120 10.92 6.48 -9.11
CA ALA A 120 11.73 5.98 -8.01
C ALA A 120 12.40 4.65 -8.39
N ILE A 121 13.70 4.53 -8.11
CA ILE A 121 14.54 3.39 -8.52
C ILE A 121 15.40 2.98 -7.33
N LEU A 122 15.48 1.69 -7.04
CA LEU A 122 16.47 1.18 -6.09
C LEU A 122 17.87 1.45 -6.64
N SER A 123 18.67 2.18 -5.87
CA SER A 123 20.07 2.39 -6.18
C SER A 123 20.77 1.04 -6.15
N ALA A 124 21.54 0.71 -7.19
CA ALA A 124 22.39 -0.46 -7.19
C ALA A 124 23.31 -0.35 -5.96
N GLN A 125 23.09 -1.21 -4.97
CA GLN A 125 24.04 -1.38 -3.88
C GLN A 125 25.39 -1.63 -4.56
N GLY A 126 26.39 -0.80 -4.26
CA GLY A 126 27.77 -1.06 -4.63
C GLY A 126 28.20 -2.40 -4.03
N GLY A 127 27.86 -3.48 -4.73
CA GLY A 127 28.27 -4.85 -4.46
C GLY A 127 29.59 -5.06 -5.15
N ASN A 128 30.63 -4.58 -4.47
CA ASN A 128 32.00 -5.01 -4.68
C ASN A 128 32.06 -6.55 -4.72
N LYS A 129 32.51 -7.09 -5.84
CA LYS A 129 33.22 -8.37 -5.91
C LYS A 129 34.30 -8.28 -6.96
#